data_AF-A0A1S1BP28-F1
#
_entry.id   AF-A0A1S1BP28-F1
#
_cell.length_a   1.000
_cell.length_b   1.000
_cell.length_c   1.000
_cell.angle_alpha   90.00
_cell.angle_beta   90.00
_cell.angle_gamma   90.00
#
_symmetry.space_group_name_H-M   'P 1'
#
loop_
_entity.id
_entity.type
_entity.pdbx_description
1 polymer ?
#
loop_
_entity_poly.entity_id
_entity_poly.type
_entity_poly.pdbx_seq_one_letter_code
_entity_poly.pdbx_strand_id
1 'polypeptide(L)'
;MLFREAIEQLNDELGVVDNNYLSPQREERLLRAYLNAVRSGKTVTNAEAKREFLEIFEEPIYFEENFYSPQGVLDAFELARTFGAMEPVVSLKLPSLEEMDLYRRH
;
A
#
# COMPACT_ATOMS: atom_id res chain seq x y z
N MET A 1 15.17 5.17 0.07
CA MET A 1 14.84 4.72 1.44
C MET A 1 14.58 3.22 1.39
N LEU A 2 14.50 2.48 2.49
CA LEU A 2 14.03 1.08 2.43
C LEU A 2 12.53 1.01 2.69
N PHE A 3 11.82 0.05 2.09
CA PHE A 3 10.38 -0.19 2.29
C PHE A 3 9.97 -0.17 3.77
N ARG A 4 10.78 -0.80 4.63
CA ARG A 4 10.53 -0.82 6.08
C ARG A 4 10.63 0.57 6.71
N GLU A 5 11.61 1.37 6.32
CA GLU A 5 11.79 2.75 6.80
C GLU A 5 10.64 3.64 6.32
N ALA A 6 10.18 3.44 5.09
CA ALA A 6 9.02 4.11 4.54
C ALA A 6 7.77 3.80 5.37
N ILE A 7 7.53 2.54 5.72
CA ILE A 7 6.42 2.14 6.60
C ILE A 7 6.57 2.76 7.99
N GLU A 8 7.75 2.71 8.60
CA GLU A 8 7.98 3.28 9.93
C GLU A 8 7.70 4.78 9.95
N GLN A 9 8.21 5.52 8.96
CA GLN A 9 7.93 6.95 8.83
C GLN A 9 6.45 7.24 8.58
N LEU A 10 5.80 6.45 7.72
CA LEU A 10 4.39 6.58 7.47
C LEU A 10 3.53 6.28 8.72
N ASN A 11 3.98 5.38 9.60
CA ASN A 11 3.32 5.13 10.89
C ASN A 11 3.44 6.31 11.84
N ASP A 12 4.65 6.90 11.94
CA ASP A 12 4.91 8.05 12.78
C ASP A 12 4.05 9.26 12.39
N GLU A 13 3.88 9.53 11.09
CA GLU A 13 3.03 10.62 10.59
C GLU A 13 1.54 10.42 10.95
N LEU A 14 1.08 9.17 11.02
CA LEU A 14 -0.31 8.85 11.38
C LEU A 14 -0.54 8.72 12.89
N GLY A 15 0.53 8.55 13.69
CA GLY A 15 0.44 8.15 15.09
C GLY A 15 -0.04 6.71 15.28
N VAL A 16 0.23 5.83 14.30
CA VAL A 16 -0.14 4.41 14.35
C VAL A 16 1.02 3.64 14.98
N VAL A 17 0.85 3.19 16.22
CA VAL A 17 1.82 2.32 16.90
C VAL A 17 1.39 0.87 16.67
N ASP A 18 1.98 0.19 15.70
CA ASP A 18 1.75 -1.24 15.45
C ASP A 18 3.07 -2.02 15.51
N ASN A 19 3.18 -2.93 16.49
CA ASN A 19 4.39 -3.70 16.80
C ASN A 19 4.53 -4.98 15.94
N ASN A 20 3.62 -5.24 15.00
CA ASN A 20 3.62 -6.47 14.22
C ASN A 20 4.47 -6.38 12.94
N TYR A 21 5.16 -7.49 12.65
CA TYR A 21 5.94 -7.73 11.44
C TYR A 21 5.10 -7.49 10.16
N LEU A 22 5.78 -7.05 9.11
CA LEU A 22 5.22 -6.73 7.78
C LEU A 22 4.26 -7.84 7.31
N SER A 23 2.98 -7.50 7.14
CA SER A 23 1.98 -8.38 6.55
C SER A 23 1.08 -7.58 5.61
N PRO A 24 0.49 -8.23 4.59
CA PRO A 24 -0.39 -7.56 3.61
C PRO A 24 -1.58 -6.89 4.27
N GLN A 25 -2.11 -7.51 5.33
CA GLN A 25 -3.21 -6.92 6.11
C GLN A 25 -2.77 -5.63 6.81
N ARG A 26 -1.49 -5.51 7.20
CA ARG A 26 -0.96 -4.27 7.78
C ARG A 26 -0.81 -3.19 6.70
N GLU A 27 -0.34 -3.55 5.52
CA GLU A 27 -0.18 -2.61 4.40
C GLU A 27 -1.54 -2.05 3.94
N GLU A 28 -2.56 -2.89 3.84
CA GLU A 28 -3.94 -2.44 3.59
C GLU A 28 -4.49 -1.56 4.73
N ARG A 29 -4.23 -1.92 6.00
CA ARG A 29 -4.63 -1.10 7.14
C ARG A 29 -3.94 0.26 7.11
N LEU A 30 -2.68 0.32 6.71
CA LEU A 30 -1.94 1.56 6.56
C LEU A 30 -2.56 2.42 5.47
N LEU A 31 -2.84 1.87 4.29
CA LEU A 31 -3.57 2.58 3.23
C LEU A 31 -4.89 3.15 3.76
N ARG A 32 -5.70 2.33 4.46
CA ARG A 32 -6.97 2.79 5.03
C ARG A 32 -6.80 3.88 6.09
N ALA A 33 -5.80 3.76 6.96
CA ALA A 33 -5.49 4.77 7.98
C ALA A 33 -5.06 6.09 7.34
N TYR A 34 -4.26 6.02 6.27
CA TYR A 34 -3.88 7.17 5.46
C TYR A 34 -5.08 7.87 4.83
N LEU A 35 -5.95 7.11 4.16
CA LEU A 35 -7.16 7.66 3.55
C LEU A 35 -8.06 8.35 4.60
N ASN A 36 -8.17 7.77 5.79
CA ASN A 36 -8.94 8.35 6.90
C ASN A 36 -8.28 9.61 7.48
N ALA A 37 -6.96 9.64 7.60
CA ALA A 37 -6.23 10.81 8.08
C ALA A 37 -6.36 12.00 7.13
N VAL A 38 -6.24 11.77 5.82
CA VAL A 38 -6.44 12.81 4.80
C VAL A 38 -7.88 13.32 4.82
N ARG A 39 -8.89 12.43 4.92
CA ARG A 39 -10.30 12.83 5.10
C ARG A 39 -10.54 13.68 6.36
N SER A 40 -9.70 13.49 7.38
CA SER A 40 -9.74 14.25 8.63
C SER A 40 -8.94 15.55 8.58
N GLY A 41 -8.40 15.93 7.42
CA GLY A 41 -7.64 17.16 7.21
C GLY A 41 -6.16 17.08 7.60
N LYS A 42 -5.63 15.89 7.88
CA LYS A 42 -4.18 15.72 8.09
C LYS A 42 -3.46 15.69 6.74
N THR A 43 -2.49 16.57 6.56
CA THR A 43 -1.59 16.58 5.41
C THR A 43 -0.41 15.63 5.64
N VAL A 44 -0.14 14.79 4.64
CA VAL A 44 1.00 13.87 4.58
C VAL A 44 2.13 14.59 3.88
N THR A 45 3.33 14.61 4.46
CA THR A 45 4.43 15.46 3.98
C THR A 45 5.49 14.72 3.18
N ASN A 46 5.56 13.38 3.27
CA ASN A 46 6.66 12.64 2.65
C ASN A 46 6.30 11.91 1.34
N ALA A 47 6.71 12.50 0.21
CA ALA A 47 6.58 11.91 -1.12
C ALA A 47 7.52 10.70 -1.35
N GLU A 48 8.71 10.70 -0.73
CA GLU A 48 9.70 9.63 -0.87
C GLU A 48 9.20 8.36 -0.18
N ALA A 49 8.79 8.46 1.09
CA ALA A 49 8.24 7.32 1.83
C ALA A 49 6.97 6.78 1.16
N LYS A 50 6.12 7.67 0.63
CA LYS A 50 4.94 7.25 -0.12
C LYS A 50 5.28 6.49 -1.40
N ARG A 51 6.30 6.92 -2.15
CA ARG A 51 6.76 6.20 -3.35
C ARG A 51 7.28 4.82 -2.99
N GLU A 52 8.20 4.76 -2.04
CA GLU A 52 8.82 3.52 -1.58
C GLU A 52 7.77 2.52 -1.05
N PHE A 53 6.74 3.01 -0.35
CA PHE A 53 5.64 2.17 0.09
C PHE A 53 4.76 1.67 -1.07
N LEU A 54 4.53 2.50 -2.10
CA LEU A 54 3.70 2.12 -3.25
C LEU A 54 4.41 1.15 -4.21
N GLU A 55 5.74 1.14 -4.24
CA GLU A 55 6.52 0.27 -5.14
C GLU A 55 6.21 -1.23 -4.96
N ILE A 56 5.89 -1.68 -3.73
CA ILE A 56 5.54 -3.10 -3.51
C ILE A 56 4.29 -3.53 -4.29
N PHE A 57 3.37 -2.59 -4.57
CA PHE A 57 2.15 -2.88 -5.32
C PHE A 57 2.39 -2.96 -6.83
N GLU A 58 3.59 -2.63 -7.32
CA GLU A 58 3.98 -2.82 -8.72
C GLU A 58 4.48 -4.25 -8.98
N GLU A 59 4.77 -5.01 -7.93
CA GLU A 59 5.33 -6.36 -7.99
C GLU A 59 4.22 -7.43 -8.04
N PRO A 60 4.07 -8.22 -9.13
CA PRO A 60 3.05 -9.27 -9.21
C PRO A 60 3.13 -10.30 -8.08
N ILE A 61 4.35 -10.66 -7.67
CA ILE A 61 4.61 -11.64 -6.60
C ILE A 61 3.99 -11.22 -5.26
N TYR A 62 3.90 -9.92 -4.99
CA TYR A 62 3.22 -9.42 -3.80
C TYR A 62 1.76 -9.86 -3.79
N PHE A 63 1.08 -9.93 -4.94
CA PHE A 63 -0.32 -10.34 -4.97
C PHE A 63 -0.48 -11.85 -4.91
N GLU A 64 0.40 -12.59 -5.59
CA GLU A 64 0.41 -14.06 -5.59
C GLU A 64 0.58 -14.64 -4.18
N GLU A 65 1.42 -14.03 -3.34
CA GLU A 65 1.69 -14.53 -1.98
C GLU A 65 0.59 -14.17 -0.97
N ASN A 66 -0.23 -13.16 -1.27
CA ASN A 66 -0.99 -12.45 -0.24
C ASN A 66 -2.49 -12.34 -0.51
N PHE A 67 -2.93 -12.63 -1.74
CA PHE A 67 -4.33 -12.50 -2.14
C PHE A 67 -4.88 -13.81 -2.70
N TYR A 68 -6.06 -14.20 -2.20
CA TYR A 68 -6.75 -15.44 -2.58
C TYR A 68 -7.87 -15.22 -3.59
N SER A 69 -8.08 -13.99 -4.07
CA SER A 69 -9.15 -13.68 -5.02
C SER A 69 -8.84 -12.46 -5.89
N PRO A 70 -9.31 -12.43 -7.14
CA PRO A 70 -9.21 -11.25 -8.01
C PRO A 70 -9.84 -10.00 -7.38
N GLN A 71 -10.95 -10.15 -6.65
CA GLN A 71 -11.61 -9.01 -6.01
C GLN A 71 -10.72 -8.35 -4.96
N GLY A 72 -10.00 -9.14 -4.14
CA GLY A 72 -9.08 -8.59 -3.15
C GLY A 72 -7.96 -7.77 -3.80
N VAL A 73 -7.43 -8.24 -4.94
CA VAL A 73 -6.42 -7.49 -5.70
C VAL A 73 -6.99 -6.17 -6.22
N LEU A 74 -8.21 -6.18 -6.77
CA LEU A 74 -8.88 -4.97 -7.26
C LEU A 74 -9.12 -3.95 -6.14
N ASP A 75 -9.50 -4.41 -4.95
CA ASP A 75 -9.70 -3.55 -3.79
C ASP A 75 -8.35 -2.92 -3.35
N ALA A 76 -7.26 -3.69 -3.32
CA ALA A 76 -5.92 -3.19 -3.01
C ALA A 76 -5.44 -2.18 -4.07
N PHE A 77 -5.70 -2.44 -5.35
CA PHE A 77 -5.41 -1.50 -6.45
C PHE A 77 -6.12 -0.17 -6.27
N GLU A 78 -7.41 -0.19 -5.89
CA GLU A 78 -8.18 1.03 -5.66
C GLU A 78 -7.60 1.83 -4.49
N LEU A 79 -7.25 1.15 -3.39
CA LEU A 79 -6.62 1.79 -2.23
C LEU A 79 -5.26 2.42 -2.59
N ALA A 80 -4.39 1.68 -3.29
CA ALA A 80 -3.07 2.15 -3.70
C ALA A 80 -3.17 3.33 -4.68
N ARG A 81 -4.06 3.27 -5.67
CA ARG A 81 -4.32 4.39 -6.60
C ARG A 81 -4.83 5.63 -5.88
N THR A 82 -5.79 5.45 -4.98
CA THR A 82 -6.37 6.55 -4.22
C THR A 82 -5.29 7.21 -3.36
N PHE A 83 -4.46 6.41 -2.69
CA PHE A 83 -3.35 6.93 -1.92
C PHE A 83 -2.35 7.66 -2.83
N GLY A 84 -1.90 7.05 -3.93
CA GLY A 84 -0.99 7.66 -4.92
C GLY A 84 -1.46 9.01 -5.45
N ALA A 85 -2.76 9.16 -5.71
CA ALA A 85 -3.37 10.39 -6.22
C ALA A 85 -3.51 11.53 -5.20
N MET A 86 -3.38 11.25 -3.89
CA MET A 86 -3.38 12.30 -2.86
C MET A 86 -2.09 13.12 -2.91
N GLU A 87 -2.11 14.37 -2.45
CA GLU A 87 -0.86 15.14 -2.33
C GLU A 87 0.02 14.58 -1.18
N PRO A 88 1.34 14.44 -1.38
CA PRO A 88 2.08 14.63 -2.65
C PRO A 88 1.79 13.50 -3.65
N VAL A 89 1.48 13.86 -4.90
CA VAL A 89 1.08 12.90 -5.94
C VAL A 89 2.25 12.00 -6.32
N VAL A 90 2.02 10.69 -6.31
CA VAL A 90 2.97 9.67 -6.72
C VAL A 90 2.32 8.76 -7.75
N SER A 91 2.96 8.64 -8.91
CA SER A 91 2.54 7.70 -9.95
C SER A 91 2.85 6.27 -9.54
N LEU A 92 1.96 5.38 -9.95
CA LEU A 92 1.96 3.96 -9.63
C LEU A 92 1.66 3.19 -10.93
N LYS A 93 2.42 2.15 -11.21
CA LYS A 93 2.21 1.23 -12.33
C LYS A 93 1.82 -0.15 -11.81
N LEU A 94 0.51 -0.34 -11.61
CA LEU A 94 -0.02 -1.63 -11.19
C LEU A 94 0.09 -2.68 -12.31
N PRO A 95 0.49 -3.91 -11.99
CA PRO A 95 0.38 -5.04 -12.91
C PRO A 95 -1.09 -5.34 -13.26
N SER A 96 -1.29 -6.05 -14.36
CA SER A 96 -2.60 -6.60 -14.74
C SER A 96 -2.91 -7.88 -13.95
N LEU A 97 -4.20 -8.22 -13.84
CA LEU A 97 -4.60 -9.50 -13.22
C LEU A 97 -4.08 -10.72 -13.99
N GLU A 98 -3.86 -10.60 -15.30
CA GLU A 98 -3.33 -11.68 -16.14
C GLU A 98 -1.85 -11.97 -15.87
N GLU A 99 -1.11 -10.98 -15.38
CA GLU A 99 0.30 -11.11 -14.97
C GLU A 99 0.45 -11.78 -13.58
N MET A 100 -0.67 -11.99 -12.86
CA MET A 100 -0.67 -12.59 -11.52
C MET A 100 -1.22 -14.02 -11.56
N ASP A 101 -0.44 -14.97 -11.09
CA ASP A 101 -0.91 -16.35 -10.92
C ASP A 101 -1.52 -16.55 -9.52
N LEU A 102 -2.68 -15.91 -9.28
CA LEU A 102 -3.40 -15.95 -7.99
C LEU A 102 -3.84 -17.37 -7.57
N TYR A 103 -3.73 -18.35 -8.46
CA TYR A 103 -4.13 -19.73 -8.23
C TYR A 103 -2.92 -20.69 -8.12
N ARG A 104 -1.67 -20.19 -8.23
CA ARG A 104 -0.49 -21.05 -8.41
C ARG A 104 -0.17 -21.97 -7.23
N ARG A 105 -0.67 -21.69 -6.03
CA ARG A 105 -0.32 -22.47 -4.83
C ARG A 105 -1.41 -22.44 -3.74
N HIS A 106 -2.67 -22.77 -4.04
CA HIS A 106 -3.66 -23.05 -2.99
C HIS A 106 -4.55 -24.25 -3.31
#